data_AF-A0A4Q5SBN0-F1
#
_entry.id   AF-A0A4Q5SBN0-F1
#
_cell.length_a   1.000
_cell.length_b   1.000
_cell.length_c   1.000
_cell.angle_alpha   90.00
_cell.angle_beta   90.00
_cell.angle_gamma   90.00
#
_symmetry.space_group_name_H-M   'P 1'
#
loop_
_entity.id
_entity.type
_entity.pdbx_description
1 polymer ?
#
loop_
_entity_poly.entity_id
_entity_poly.type
_entity_poly.pdbx_seq_one_letter_code
_entity_poly.pdbx_strand_id
1 'polypeptide(L)'
;MKKILEALQPLGRALMLPIAVLPIAGLLLRIGQPDLLDIAFISAAGAAIFDNLGILFATPIANRMPRLSKIAAPAAEMKAMSSRSGWPMRNSSP
;
A
#
# COMPACT_ATOMS: atom_id res chain seq x y z
N MET A 1 20.64 -7.32 -1.53
CA MET A 1 20.19 -5.96 -1.12
C MET A 1 19.04 -5.42 -1.99
N LYS A 2 19.06 -5.54 -3.33
CA LYS A 2 17.98 -5.01 -4.22
C LYS A 2 16.56 -5.49 -3.88
N LYS A 3 16.38 -6.78 -3.55
CA LYS A 3 15.07 -7.37 -3.22
C LYS A 3 14.36 -6.73 -2.01
N ILE A 4 15.11 -6.26 -1.02
CA ILE A 4 14.55 -5.59 0.17
C ILE A 4 14.02 -4.19 -0.20
N LEU A 5 14.79 -3.46 -1.02
CA LEU A 5 14.37 -2.14 -1.51
C LEU A 5 13.13 -2.25 -2.41
N GLU A 6 13.04 -3.29 -3.24
CA GLU A 6 11.86 -3.57 -4.07
C GLU A 6 10.62 -3.89 -3.21
N ALA A 7 10.78 -4.61 -2.10
CA ALA A 7 9.68 -4.88 -1.16
C ALA A 7 9.23 -3.64 -0.38
N LEU A 8 10.12 -2.67 -0.15
CA LEU A 8 9.84 -1.42 0.57
C LEU A 8 9.24 -0.33 -0.33
N GLN A 9 9.44 -0.39 -1.65
CA GLN A 9 8.89 0.61 -2.59
C GLN A 9 7.36 0.76 -2.54
N PRO A 10 6.55 -0.33 -2.51
CA PRO A 10 5.11 -0.24 -2.33
C PRO A 10 4.70 0.39 -0.99
N LEU A 11 5.45 0.09 0.07
CA LEU A 11 5.22 0.66 1.40
C LEU A 11 5.45 2.17 1.38
N GLY A 12 6.58 2.64 0.83
CA GLY A 12 6.85 4.07 0.69
C GLY A 12 5.77 4.81 -0.12
N ARG A 13 5.31 4.22 -1.23
CA ARG A 13 4.20 4.79 -2.04
C ARG A 13 2.86 4.78 -1.32
N ALA A 14 2.61 3.86 -0.41
CA ALA A 14 1.40 3.84 0.43
C ALA A 14 1.43 4.97 1.47
N LEU A 15 2.60 5.20 2.09
CA LEU A 15 2.81 6.24 3.10
C LEU A 15 2.74 7.67 2.53
N MET A 16 3.01 7.86 1.23
CA MET A 16 2.89 9.19 0.59
C MET A 16 1.47 9.77 0.63
N LEU A 17 0.44 8.92 0.59
CA LEU A 17 -0.97 9.35 0.54
C LEU A 17 -1.38 10.11 1.81
N PRO A 18 -1.28 9.52 3.02
CA PRO A 18 -1.63 10.24 4.25
C PRO A 18 -0.73 11.46 4.50
N ILE A 19 0.55 11.37 4.16
CA ILE A 19 1.49 12.49 4.32
C ILE A 19 1.05 13.70 3.49
N ALA A 20 0.46 13.49 2.31
CA ALA A 20 -0.10 14.57 1.49
C ALA A 20 -1.37 15.20 2.08
N VAL A 21 -2.09 14.49 2.97
CA VAL A 21 -3.34 14.96 3.60
C VAL A 21 -3.07 15.69 4.93
N LEU A 22 -1.97 15.37 5.62
CA LEU A 22 -1.58 16.01 6.89
C LEU A 22 -1.52 17.56 6.87
N PRO A 23 -1.03 18.23 5.80
CA PRO A 23 -0.99 19.68 5.75
C PRO A 23 -2.39 20.29 5.81
N ILE A 24 -3.36 19.67 5.11
CA ILE A 24 -4.74 20.13 5.09
C ILE A 24 -5.38 19.94 6.47
N ALA A 25 -5.12 18.80 7.13
CA ALA A 25 -5.61 18.55 8.48
C ALA A 25 -5.08 19.60 9.49
N GLY A 26 -3.80 19.98 9.37
CA GLY A 26 -3.20 21.03 10.21
C GLY A 26 -3.79 22.42 9.94
N LEU A 27 -4.06 22.74 8.67
CA LEU A 27 -4.76 23.98 8.31
C LEU A 27 -6.18 24.01 8.87
N LEU A 28 -6.94 22.91 8.78
CA LEU A 28 -8.29 22.82 9.36
C LEU A 28 -8.27 23.05 10.88
N LEU A 29 -7.33 22.42 11.60
CA LEU A 29 -7.14 22.65 13.02
C LEU A 29 -6.89 24.13 13.35
N ARG A 30 -6.03 24.80 12.58
CA ARG A 30 -5.68 26.19 12.86
C ARG A 30 -6.80 27.15 12.49
N ILE A 31 -7.48 26.94 11.36
CA ILE A 31 -8.57 27.79 10.86
C ILE A 31 -9.78 27.78 11.81
N GLY A 32 -10.10 26.65 12.43
CA GLY A 32 -11.21 26.55 13.37
C GLY A 32 -10.93 27.11 14.77
N GLN A 33 -9.78 27.73 15.02
CA GLN A 33 -9.47 28.37 16.30
C GLN A 33 -10.18 29.71 16.46
N PRO A 34 -10.41 30.15 17.71
CA PRO A 34 -11.06 31.42 18.02
C PRO A 34 -10.31 32.64 17.45
N ASP A 35 -9.01 32.52 17.17
CA ASP A 35 -8.17 33.59 16.61
C ASP A 35 -8.34 33.83 15.10
N LEU A 36 -9.01 32.95 14.35
CA LEU A 36 -9.13 33.07 12.89
C LEU A 36 -10.58 33.19 12.41
N LEU A 37 -11.34 32.10 12.49
CA LEU A 37 -12.74 32.07 12.05
C LEU A 37 -13.73 31.64 13.14
N ASP A 38 -13.24 31.16 14.29
CA ASP A 38 -14.04 30.68 15.44
C ASP A 38 -15.11 29.62 15.07
N ILE A 39 -14.79 28.77 14.09
CA ILE A 39 -15.68 27.68 13.65
C ILE A 39 -15.22 26.37 14.27
N ALA A 40 -15.79 26.04 15.44
CA ALA A 40 -15.45 24.83 16.19
C ALA A 40 -15.58 23.53 15.38
N PHE A 41 -16.52 23.47 14.42
CA PHE A 41 -16.69 22.31 13.53
C PHE A 41 -15.45 22.04 12.65
N ILE A 42 -14.80 23.09 12.14
CA ILE A 42 -13.63 22.95 11.26
C ILE A 42 -12.42 22.45 12.07
N SER A 43 -12.26 22.96 13.29
CA SER A 43 -11.24 22.46 14.22
C SER A 43 -11.48 20.99 14.56
N ALA A 44 -12.72 20.61 14.88
CA ALA A 44 -13.10 19.22 15.16
C ALA A 44 -12.84 18.29 13.97
N ALA A 45 -13.08 18.74 12.73
CA ALA A 45 -12.77 17.98 11.52
C ALA A 45 -11.25 17.74 11.37
N GLY A 46 -10.44 18.77 11.62
CA GLY A 46 -8.98 18.64 11.65
C GLY A 46 -8.52 17.64 12.72
N ALA A 47 -9.03 17.75 13.95
CA ALA A 47 -8.71 16.86 15.06
C ALA A 47 -9.07 15.40 14.75
N ALA A 48 -10.25 15.15 14.17
CA ALA A 48 -10.70 13.81 13.80
C ALA A 48 -9.73 13.09 12.83
N ILE A 49 -9.04 13.83 11.96
CA ILE A 49 -8.03 13.26 11.05
C ILE A 49 -6.80 12.81 11.85
N PHE A 50 -6.34 13.59 12.82
CA PHE A 50 -5.20 13.25 13.68
C PHE A 50 -5.53 12.08 14.62
N ASP A 51 -6.74 12.06 15.18
CA ASP A 51 -7.19 11.00 16.09
C ASP A 51 -7.29 9.63 15.39
N ASN A 52 -7.57 9.62 14.08
CA ASN A 52 -7.76 8.40 13.29
C ASN A 52 -6.59 8.09 12.34
N LEU A 53 -5.40 8.65 12.59
CA LEU A 53 -4.23 8.44 11.74
C LEU A 53 -3.89 6.96 11.54
N GLY A 54 -4.05 6.14 12.58
CA GLY A 54 -3.79 4.71 12.48
C GLY A 54 -4.54 4.03 11.34
N ILE A 55 -5.83 4.35 11.17
CA ILE A 55 -6.68 3.78 10.12
C ILE A 55 -6.35 4.40 8.75
N LEU A 56 -6.04 5.70 8.72
CA LEU A 56 -5.62 6.42 7.52
C LEU A 56 -4.29 5.89 6.96
N PHE A 57 -3.38 5.42 7.83
CA PHE A 57 -2.15 4.75 7.41
C PHE A 57 -2.37 3.27 7.11
N ALA A 58 -3.24 2.57 7.84
CA ALA A 58 -3.48 1.13 7.63
C ALA A 58 -4.15 0.82 6.29
N THR A 59 -5.15 1.61 5.88
CA THR A 59 -5.95 1.33 4.67
C THR A 59 -5.11 1.34 3.38
N PRO A 60 -4.26 2.35 3.11
CA PRO A 60 -3.41 2.36 1.91
C PRO A 60 -2.33 1.28 1.93
N ILE A 61 -1.76 0.99 3.11
CA ILE A 61 -0.72 -0.05 3.27
C ILE A 61 -1.32 -1.43 2.96
N ALA A 62 -2.51 -1.71 3.48
CA ALA A 62 -3.23 -2.97 3.21
C ALA A 62 -3.51 -3.16 1.70
N ASN A 63 -3.90 -2.09 1.00
CA ASN A 63 -4.18 -2.16 -0.44
C ASN A 63 -2.93 -2.32 -1.31
N ARG A 64 -1.77 -1.90 -0.84
CA ARG A 64 -0.49 -1.93 -1.60
C ARG A 64 0.36 -3.17 -1.32
N MET A 65 0.03 -3.95 -0.28
CA MET A 65 0.80 -5.14 0.06
C MET A 65 0.51 -6.29 -0.92
N PRO A 66 1.54 -6.88 -1.56
CA PRO A 66 1.34 -7.99 -2.48
C PRO A 66 0.79 -9.22 -1.74
N ARG A 67 -0.33 -9.78 -2.23
CA ARG A 67 -0.84 -11.06 -1.73
C ARG A 67 0.13 -12.17 -2.10
N LEU A 68 0.67 -12.85 -1.08
CA LEU A 68 1.69 -13.89 -1.20
C LEU A 68 1.24 -15.11 -2.04
N SER A 69 -0.05 -15.22 -2.40
CA SER A 69 -0.61 -16.35 -3.15
C SER A 69 -0.20 -16.43 -4.63
N LYS A 70 0.39 -15.37 -5.20
CA LYS A 70 0.75 -15.34 -6.64
C LYS A 70 2.14 -15.90 -6.97
N ILE A 71 2.93 -16.29 -5.95
CA ILE A 71 4.30 -16.83 -6.16
C ILE A 71 4.27 -18.36 -6.37
N ALA A 72 3.18 -19.05 -5.99
CA ALA A 72 3.03 -20.50 -6.17
C ALA A 72 2.36 -20.90 -7.50
N ALA A 73 1.69 -19.96 -8.19
CA ALA A 73 0.99 -20.21 -9.45
C ALA A 73 1.91 -20.66 -10.61
N PRO A 74 3.07 -20.01 -10.89
CA PRO A 74 3.87 -20.38 -12.06
C PRO A 74 4.52 -21.78 -11.94
N ALA A 75 4.82 -22.25 -10.72
CA ALA A 75 5.40 -23.58 -10.49
C ALA A 75 4.35 -24.71 -10.58
N ALA A 76 3.13 -24.47 -10.07
CA ALA A 76 2.04 -25.42 -10.19
C ALA A 76 1.54 -25.56 -11.65
N GLU A 77 1.52 -24.45 -12.39
CA GLU A 77 1.10 -24.42 -13.79
C GLU A 77 2.15 -25.04 -14.73
N MET A 78 3.46 -24.87 -14.48
CA MET A 78 4.51 -25.60 -15.22
C MET A 78 4.42 -27.12 -15.03
N LYS A 79 4.09 -27.61 -13.82
CA LYS A 79 3.94 -29.05 -13.56
C LYS A 79 2.63 -29.61 -14.14
N ALA A 80 1.56 -28.81 -14.17
CA ALA A 80 0.30 -29.18 -14.82
C ALA A 80 0.42 -29.17 -16.36
N MET A 81 1.20 -28.24 -16.94
CA MET A 81 1.51 -28.21 -18.37
C MET A 81 2.41 -29.37 -18.80
N SER A 82 3.38 -29.80 -17.98
CA SER A 82 4.23 -30.96 -18.29
C SER A 82 3.46 -32.30 -18.28
N SER A 83 2.29 -32.35 -17.66
CA SER A 83 1.41 -33.54 -17.63
C SER A 83 0.36 -33.53 -18.75
N ARG A 84 0.14 -32.39 -19.43
CA ARG A 84 -0.89 -32.25 -20.48
C ARG A 84 -0.34 -32.09 -21.89
N SER A 85 0.89 -31.63 -22.06
CA SER A 85 1.56 -31.65 -23.37
C SER A 85 2.84 -32.47 -23.26
N GLY A 86 2.96 -33.49 -24.10
CA GLY A 86 4.20 -34.23 -24.31
C GLY A 86 5.29 -33.27 -24.80
N TRP A 87 5.97 -32.62 -23.86
CA TRP A 87 7.05 -31.71 -24.16
C TRP A 87 8.17 -32.50 -24.85
N PRO A 88 8.71 -32.01 -25.98
CA PRO A 88 9.75 -32.70 -26.70
C PRO A 88 10.98 -32.79 -25.80
N MET A 89 11.39 -34.01 -25.50
CA MET A 89 12.70 -34.35 -24.94
C MET A 89 13.75 -33.71 -25.85
N ARG A 90 14.25 -32.53 -25.45
CA ARG A 90 15.49 -31.99 -26.02
C ARG A 90 16.60 -32.87 -25.50
N ASN A 91 16.88 -33.89 -26.31
CA ASN A 91 18.12 -34.66 -26.39
C ASN A 91 19.29 -33.92 -25.72
N SER A 92 19.53 -34.25 -24.46
CA SER A 92 20.80 -34.00 -23.80
C SER A 92 21.65 -35.24 -24.04
N SER A 93 22.74 -35.00 -24.78
CA SER A 93 23.95 -35.82 -24.96
C SER A 93 24.11 -36.53 -26.31
N PRO A 94 25.35 -36.70 -26.81
CA PRO A 94 26.60 -36.88 -26.05
C PRO A 94 27.16 -35.61 -25.39
#